data_AF-A0A540K4K9-F1
#
_entry.id   AF-A0A540K4K9-F1
#
_cell.length_a   1.000
_cell.length_b   1.000
_cell.length_c   1.000
_cell.angle_alpha   90.00
_cell.angle_beta   90.00
_cell.angle_gamma   90.00
#
_symmetry.space_group_name_H-M   'P 1'
#
loop_
_entity.id
_entity.type
_entity.pdbx_description
1 polymer ?
#
loop_
_entity_poly.entity_id
_entity_poly.type
_entity_poly.pdbx_seq_one_letter_code
_entity_poly.pdbx_strand_id
1 'polypeptide(L)'
;VTLSGLLNFIDGLWSSCGDERIIVFTTNHKNKLDPALVRPGRMDVHVHMSYCTPCGFRLLVSNYLGIKEHILLSEIEEQIEAVQVTPAEVAEQLIKSDEPGVALQGLIEFFKVKKKENEEAAEAKRKQELEAKEKESRVSQEAKSEIKGRKADNDEDINKKVDD
;
A
#
# COMPACT_ATOMS: atom_id res chain seq x y z
N VAL A 1 -4.68 -22.89 -7.81
CA VAL A 1 -3.39 -22.64 -8.51
C VAL A 1 -2.36 -22.30 -7.45
N THR A 2 -1.21 -22.97 -7.39
CA THR A 2 -0.15 -22.67 -6.42
C THR A 2 0.88 -21.72 -7.03
N LEU A 3 1.52 -20.89 -6.20
CA LEU A 3 2.61 -20.01 -6.65
C LEU A 3 3.71 -20.83 -7.35
N SER A 4 4.09 -21.98 -6.76
CA SER A 4 5.06 -22.91 -7.34
C SER A 4 4.67 -23.45 -8.73
N GLY A 5 3.38 -23.71 -8.97
CA GLY A 5 2.89 -24.16 -10.27
C GLY A 5 3.00 -23.06 -11.34
N LEU A 6 2.73 -21.81 -10.97
CA LEU A 6 2.88 -20.65 -11.85
C LEU A 6 4.36 -20.39 -12.18
N LEU A 7 5.25 -20.51 -11.19
CA LEU A 7 6.70 -20.35 -11.36
C LEU A 7 7.28 -21.36 -12.36
N ASN A 8 6.96 -22.64 -12.20
CA ASN A 8 7.44 -23.69 -13.09
C ASN A 8 6.91 -23.52 -14.52
N PHE A 9 5.69 -23.01 -14.68
CA PHE A 9 5.13 -22.71 -16.00
C PHE A 9 5.88 -21.57 -16.68
N ILE A 10 6.17 -20.47 -15.95
CA ILE A 10 6.94 -19.34 -16.47
C ILE A 10 8.37 -19.76 -16.83
N ASP A 11 9.03 -20.58 -16.01
CA ASP A 11 10.36 -21.13 -16.31
C ASP A 11 10.37 -21.97 -17.60
N GLY A 12 9.28 -22.71 -17.87
CA GLY A 12 9.07 -23.42 -19.13
C GLY A 12 8.88 -22.48 -20.33
N LEU A 13 8.16 -21.36 -20.14
CA LEU A 13 7.96 -20.35 -21.18
C LEU A 13 9.27 -19.61 -21.54
N TRP A 14 10.12 -19.32 -20.55
CA TRP A 14 11.44 -18.71 -20.79
C TRP A 14 12.43 -19.65 -21.49
N SER A 15 12.26 -20.97 -21.33
CA SER A 15 13.13 -21.99 -21.92
C SER A 15 12.70 -22.45 -23.32
N SER A 16 11.56 -21.96 -23.82
CA SER A 16 11.00 -22.32 -25.12
C SER A 16 11.79 -21.65 -26.24
N CYS A 17 12.87 -22.31 -26.66
CA CYS A 17 13.79 -21.85 -27.70
C CYS A 17 13.09 -21.82 -29.07
N GLY A 18 12.77 -20.63 -29.61
CA GLY A 18 12.26 -20.50 -30.98
C GLY A 18 11.69 -19.13 -31.36
N ASP A 19 11.02 -18.43 -30.44
CA ASP A 19 10.35 -17.15 -30.74
C ASP A 19 10.74 -16.06 -29.74
N GLU A 20 11.00 -14.84 -30.23
CA GLU A 20 11.16 -13.64 -29.40
C GLU A 20 9.80 -13.30 -28.73
N ARG A 21 9.75 -13.32 -27.39
CA ARG A 21 8.51 -13.07 -26.62
C ARG A 21 8.74 -11.99 -25.57
N ILE A 22 7.80 -11.06 -25.49
CA ILE A 22 7.72 -10.07 -24.40
C ILE A 22 6.60 -10.50 -23.46
N ILE A 23 6.94 -10.68 -22.17
CA ILE A 23 5.97 -11.06 -21.13
C ILE A 23 5.82 -9.91 -20.15
N VAL A 24 4.59 -9.43 -19.95
CA VAL A 24 4.27 -8.36 -19.01
C VAL A 24 3.56 -8.93 -17.78
N PHE A 25 4.10 -8.63 -16.61
CA PHE A 25 3.50 -8.99 -15.32
C PHE A 25 3.04 -7.73 -14.59
N THR A 26 1.89 -7.80 -13.93
CA THR A 26 1.37 -6.74 -13.07
C THR A 26 1.17 -7.27 -11.66
N THR A 27 1.54 -6.48 -10.65
CA THR A 27 1.30 -6.83 -9.24
C THR A 27 1.12 -5.57 -8.41
N ASN A 28 0.17 -5.59 -7.48
CA ASN A 28 0.03 -4.55 -6.45
C ASN A 28 0.99 -4.76 -5.28
N HIS A 29 1.63 -5.94 -5.19
CA HIS A 29 2.45 -6.34 -4.05
C HIS A 29 3.78 -6.96 -4.49
N LYS A 30 4.70 -6.13 -5.01
CA LYS A 30 6.04 -6.57 -5.41
C LYS A 30 6.78 -7.32 -4.30
N ASN A 31 6.62 -6.89 -3.05
CA ASN A 31 7.31 -7.47 -1.89
C ASN A 31 6.82 -8.89 -1.51
N LYS A 32 5.69 -9.34 -2.06
CA LYS A 32 5.16 -10.70 -1.86
C LYS A 32 5.64 -11.67 -2.95
N LEU A 33 6.33 -11.18 -3.99
CA LEU A 33 6.89 -12.03 -5.02
C LEU A 33 8.16 -12.71 -4.53
N ASP A 34 8.39 -13.92 -5.02
CA ASP A 34 9.64 -14.65 -4.77
C ASP A 34 10.82 -13.82 -5.34
N PRO A 35 11.84 -13.50 -4.53
CA PRO A 35 13.04 -12.80 -5.00
C PRO A 35 13.74 -13.48 -6.19
N ALA A 36 13.54 -14.78 -6.41
CA ALA A 36 14.07 -15.50 -7.56
C ALA A 36 13.44 -15.06 -8.89
N LEU A 37 12.19 -14.59 -8.88
CA LEU A 37 11.49 -14.11 -10.08
C LEU A 37 11.99 -12.74 -10.57
N VAL A 38 12.31 -11.85 -9.63
CA VAL A 38 12.71 -10.46 -9.92
C VAL A 38 14.20 -10.31 -10.27
N ARG A 39 14.89 -11.43 -10.55
CA ARG A 39 16.29 -11.41 -10.96
C ARG A 39 16.42 -11.05 -12.45
N PRO A 40 17.55 -10.44 -12.85
CA PRO A 40 17.91 -10.30 -14.26
C PRO A 40 17.96 -11.67 -14.98
N GLY A 41 17.54 -11.71 -16.25
CA GLY A 41 17.26 -12.88 -17.07
C GLY A 41 15.82 -13.40 -16.97
N ARG A 42 14.97 -12.80 -16.14
CA ARG A 42 13.59 -13.24 -15.86
C ARG A 42 12.62 -12.07 -15.93
N MET A 43 12.65 -11.20 -14.91
CA MET A 43 11.89 -9.95 -14.89
C MET A 43 12.87 -8.78 -14.89
N ASP A 44 13.30 -8.38 -16.08
CA ASP A 44 14.43 -7.46 -16.25
C ASP A 44 14.05 -5.98 -16.06
N VAL A 45 12.84 -5.63 -16.50
CA VAL A 45 12.34 -4.25 -16.47
C VAL A 45 11.24 -4.13 -15.43
N HIS A 46 11.45 -3.24 -14.45
CA HIS A 46 10.47 -2.93 -13.42
C HIS A 46 9.97 -1.50 -13.56
N VAL A 47 8.69 -1.35 -13.89
CA VAL A 47 8.02 -0.04 -13.92
C VAL A 47 7.08 0.06 -12.72
N HIS A 48 7.27 1.09 -11.89
CA HIS A 48 6.37 1.37 -10.78
C HIS A 48 5.30 2.37 -11.23
N MET A 49 4.03 1.94 -11.18
CA MET A 49 2.88 2.80 -11.47
C MET A 49 2.35 3.37 -10.15
N SER A 50 2.75 4.61 -9.84
CA SER A 50 2.37 5.32 -8.61
C SER A 50 1.06 6.10 -8.76
N TYR A 51 0.72 6.86 -7.73
CA TYR A 51 -0.34 7.87 -7.76
C TYR A 51 -0.09 8.95 -8.82
N CYS A 52 -1.16 9.67 -9.15
CA CYS A 52 -1.15 10.76 -10.13
C CYS A 52 -0.23 11.87 -9.63
N THR A 53 0.66 12.32 -10.51
CA THR A 53 1.52 13.48 -10.29
C THR A 53 0.92 14.70 -10.99
N PRO A 54 1.28 15.94 -10.60
CA PRO A 54 0.84 17.14 -11.32
C PRO A 54 1.14 17.09 -12.82
N CYS A 55 2.30 16.56 -13.21
CA CYS A 55 2.64 16.39 -14.62
C CYS A 55 1.75 15.34 -15.33
N GLY A 56 1.42 14.23 -14.66
CA GLY A 56 0.47 13.24 -15.16
C GLY A 56 -0.93 13.84 -15.32
N PHE A 57 -1.37 14.64 -14.35
CA PHE A 57 -2.64 15.35 -14.40
C PHE A 57 -2.75 16.30 -15.59
N ARG A 58 -1.73 17.15 -15.83
CA ARG A 58 -1.69 18.03 -17.02
C ARG A 58 -1.85 17.25 -18.33
N LEU A 59 -1.22 16.07 -18.41
CA LEU A 59 -1.34 15.21 -19.57
C LEU A 59 -2.78 14.68 -19.73
N LEU A 60 -3.42 14.24 -18.65
CA LEU A 60 -4.81 13.80 -18.69
C LEU A 60 -5.75 14.95 -19.11
N VAL A 61 -5.60 16.13 -18.52
CA VAL A 61 -6.40 17.31 -18.88
C VAL A 61 -6.20 17.69 -20.35
N SER A 62 -4.96 17.72 -20.82
CA SER A 62 -4.67 18.02 -22.23
C SER A 62 -5.26 16.96 -23.17
N ASN A 63 -5.29 15.70 -22.77
CA ASN A 63 -5.79 14.60 -23.60
C ASN A 63 -7.32 14.55 -23.64
N TYR A 64 -8.00 14.79 -22.52
CA TYR A 64 -9.46 14.67 -22.42
C TYR A 64 -10.19 15.99 -22.73
N LEU A 65 -9.69 17.11 -22.22
CA LEU A 65 -10.36 18.42 -22.31
C LEU A 65 -9.73 19.35 -23.35
N GLY A 66 -8.54 19.00 -23.88
CA GLY A 66 -7.86 19.81 -24.90
C GLY A 66 -7.33 21.15 -24.40
N ILE A 67 -7.35 21.41 -23.09
CA ILE A 67 -6.87 22.65 -22.48
C ILE A 67 -5.46 22.47 -21.91
N LYS A 68 -4.65 23.53 -22.00
CA LYS A 68 -3.29 23.58 -21.42
C LYS A 68 -3.21 24.47 -20.19
N GLU A 69 -4.10 25.45 -20.10
CA GLU A 69 -4.12 26.45 -19.05
C GLU A 69 -5.56 26.69 -18.61
N HIS A 70 -5.77 26.73 -17.30
CA HIS A 70 -7.03 27.09 -16.67
C HIS A 70 -6.74 27.50 -15.21
N ILE A 71 -7.50 28.47 -14.69
CA ILE A 71 -7.28 29.05 -13.36
C ILE A 71 -7.32 28.01 -12.23
N LEU A 72 -8.10 26.94 -12.41
CA LEU A 72 -8.27 25.86 -11.44
C LEU A 72 -7.15 24.80 -11.48
N LEU A 73 -6.30 24.76 -12.50
CA LEU A 73 -5.29 23.71 -12.62
C LEU A 73 -4.27 23.80 -11.49
N SER A 74 -3.81 25.01 -11.15
CA SER A 74 -2.83 25.20 -10.07
C SER A 74 -3.37 24.74 -8.71
N GLU A 75 -4.64 25.01 -8.42
CA GLU A 75 -5.27 24.55 -7.17
C GLU A 75 -5.39 23.02 -7.13
N ILE A 76 -5.79 22.41 -8.26
CA ILE A 76 -5.92 20.96 -8.37
C ILE A 76 -4.57 20.25 -8.24
N GLU A 77 -3.52 20.79 -8.84
CA GLU A 77 -2.17 20.24 -8.75
C GLU A 77 -1.67 20.12 -7.31
N GLU A 78 -1.92 21.15 -6.49
CA GLU A 78 -1.59 21.14 -5.07
C GLU A 78 -2.42 20.09 -4.31
N GLN A 79 -3.70 19.93 -4.65
CA GLN A 79 -4.57 18.93 -4.01
C GLN A 79 -4.21 17.50 -4.38
N ILE A 80 -3.74 17.25 -5.61
CA ILE A 80 -3.35 15.91 -6.07
C ILE A 80 -2.18 15.36 -5.24
N GLU A 81 -1.20 16.20 -4.92
CA GLU A 81 -0.06 15.81 -4.08
C GLU A 81 -0.50 15.45 -2.65
N ALA A 82 -1.48 16.17 -2.11
CA ALA A 82 -1.96 15.95 -0.75
C ALA A 82 -2.86 14.72 -0.60
N VAL A 83 -3.77 14.47 -1.55
CA VAL A 83 -4.83 13.45 -1.42
C VAL A 83 -4.40 12.07 -1.95
N GLN A 84 -3.31 12.00 -2.73
CA GLN A 84 -2.79 10.76 -3.35
C GLN A 84 -3.87 10.01 -4.13
N VAL A 85 -4.27 10.58 -5.26
CA VAL A 85 -5.27 9.98 -6.17
C VAL A 85 -4.61 9.19 -7.29
N THR A 86 -5.29 8.16 -7.78
CA THR A 86 -4.80 7.38 -8.92
C THR A 86 -5.11 8.10 -10.24
N PRO A 87 -4.29 7.93 -11.29
CA PRO A 87 -4.59 8.49 -12.61
C PRO A 87 -5.96 8.06 -13.17
N ALA A 88 -6.41 6.85 -12.83
CA ALA A 88 -7.71 6.32 -13.25
C ALA A 88 -8.88 7.09 -12.64
N GLU A 89 -8.83 7.35 -11.33
CA GLU A 89 -9.87 8.15 -10.64
C GLU A 89 -9.96 9.57 -11.20
N VAL A 90 -8.81 10.19 -11.49
CA VAL A 90 -8.76 11.51 -12.11
C VAL A 90 -9.38 11.48 -13.50
N ALA A 91 -8.98 10.52 -14.34
CA ALA A 91 -9.53 10.36 -15.68
C ALA A 91 -11.06 10.15 -15.64
N GLU A 92 -11.55 9.36 -14.70
CA GLU A 92 -13.00 9.16 -14.52
C GLU A 92 -13.73 10.48 -14.26
N GLN A 93 -13.22 11.35 -13.38
CA GLN A 93 -13.86 12.65 -13.15
C GLN A 93 -13.81 13.56 -14.37
N LEU A 94 -12.70 13.55 -15.12
CA LEU A 94 -12.55 14.37 -16.32
C LEU A 94 -13.48 13.95 -17.45
N ILE A 95 -13.85 12.67 -17.53
CA ILE A 95 -14.74 12.14 -18.58
C ILE A 95 -16.24 12.42 -18.29
N LYS A 96 -16.59 12.80 -17.06
CA LYS A 96 -18.00 13.06 -16.68
C LYS A 96 -18.61 14.27 -17.41
N SER A 97 -17.80 15.19 -17.88
CA SER A 97 -18.26 16.39 -18.58
C SER A 97 -17.26 16.81 -19.65
N ASP A 98 -17.78 17.18 -20.81
CA ASP A 98 -16.99 17.74 -21.91
C ASP A 98 -16.63 19.22 -21.66
N GLU A 99 -17.29 19.87 -20.70
CA GLU A 99 -17.03 21.27 -20.37
C GLU A 99 -15.88 21.38 -19.34
N PRO A 100 -14.74 22.02 -19.68
CA PRO A 100 -13.56 22.00 -18.81
C PRO A 100 -13.81 22.60 -17.42
N GLY A 101 -14.61 23.66 -17.33
CA GLY A 101 -14.94 24.29 -16.05
C GLY A 101 -15.70 23.35 -15.12
N VAL A 102 -16.70 22.64 -15.67
CA VAL A 102 -17.55 21.70 -14.91
C VAL A 102 -16.75 20.46 -14.51
N ALA A 103 -15.96 19.90 -15.43
CA ALA A 103 -15.11 18.74 -15.15
C ALA A 103 -14.08 19.02 -14.04
N LEU A 104 -13.41 20.17 -14.09
CA LEU A 104 -12.43 20.55 -13.08
C LEU A 104 -13.09 20.88 -11.73
N GLN A 105 -14.27 21.50 -11.71
CA GLN A 105 -15.03 21.70 -10.48
C GLN A 105 -15.47 20.38 -9.84
N GLY A 106 -15.97 19.43 -10.64
CA GLY A 106 -16.32 18.10 -10.17
C GLY A 106 -15.12 17.36 -9.58
N LEU A 107 -13.93 17.55 -10.15
CA LEU A 107 -12.69 16.98 -9.60
C LEU A 107 -12.31 17.62 -8.25
N ILE A 108 -12.49 18.93 -8.07
CA ILE A 108 -12.28 19.61 -6.78
C ILE A 108 -13.27 19.09 -5.72
N GLU A 109 -14.53 18.89 -6.09
CA GLU A 109 -15.52 18.30 -5.19
C GLU A 109 -15.13 16.88 -4.77
N PHE A 110 -14.66 16.07 -5.72
CA PHE A 110 -14.12 14.74 -5.45
C PHE A 110 -12.96 14.76 -4.45
N PHE A 111 -12.01 15.70 -4.58
CA PHE A 111 -10.92 15.82 -3.59
C PHE A 111 -11.40 16.17 -2.19
N LYS A 112 -12.42 17.02 -2.05
CA LYS A 112 -13.00 17.36 -0.74
C LYS A 112 -13.60 16.15 -0.04
N VAL A 113 -14.30 15.29 -0.79
CA VAL A 113 -14.87 14.04 -0.26
C VAL A 113 -13.74 13.10 0.14
N LYS A 114 -12.78 12.86 -0.75
CA LYS A 114 -11.68 11.93 -0.52
C LYS A 114 -10.74 12.35 0.62
N LYS A 115 -10.55 13.66 0.81
CA LYS A 115 -9.78 14.18 1.95
C LYS A 115 -10.43 13.83 3.28
N LYS A 116 -11.77 13.97 3.40
CA LYS A 116 -12.51 13.56 4.60
C LYS A 116 -12.40 12.06 4.86
N GLU A 117 -12.57 11.25 3.82
CA GLU A 117 -12.43 9.78 3.94
C GLU A 117 -11.02 9.38 4.41
N ASN A 118 -9.98 10.04 3.89
CA ASN A 118 -8.61 9.78 4.31
C ASN A 118 -8.34 10.19 5.77
N GLU A 119 -8.90 11.31 6.21
CA GLU A 119 -8.83 11.77 7.61
C GLU A 119 -9.52 10.78 8.55
N GLU A 120 -10.75 10.35 8.23
CA GLU A 120 -11.50 9.34 8.99
C GLU A 120 -10.77 7.99 9.04
N ALA A 121 -10.22 7.54 7.91
CA ALA A 121 -9.44 6.31 7.84
C ALA A 121 -8.13 6.39 8.65
N ALA A 122 -7.48 7.56 8.67
CA ALA A 122 -6.28 7.78 9.46
C ALA A 122 -6.59 7.77 10.98
N GLU A 123 -7.71 8.37 11.39
CA GLU A 123 -8.17 8.31 12.78
C GLU A 123 -8.53 6.90 13.21
N ALA A 124 -9.23 6.14 12.36
CA ALA A 124 -9.56 4.74 12.63
C ALA A 124 -8.31 3.87 12.78
N LYS A 125 -7.31 4.03 11.90
CA LYS A 125 -6.03 3.32 12.01
C LYS A 125 -5.26 3.68 13.29
N ARG A 126 -5.23 4.97 13.69
CA ARG A 126 -4.60 5.39 14.94
C ARG A 126 -5.27 4.78 16.17
N LYS A 127 -6.60 4.72 16.19
CA LYS A 127 -7.35 4.05 17.27
C LYS A 127 -7.02 2.57 17.33
N GLN A 128 -6.99 1.88 16.18
CA GLN A 128 -6.63 0.46 16.12
C GLN A 128 -5.18 0.18 16.55
N GLU A 129 -4.22 1.03 16.18
CA GLU A 129 -2.82 0.89 16.62
C GLU A 129 -2.65 1.15 18.12
N LEU A 130 -3.37 2.11 18.69
CA LEU A 130 -3.38 2.38 20.13
C LEU A 130 -3.97 1.20 20.90
N GLU A 131 -5.10 0.65 20.44
CA GLU A 131 -5.73 -0.53 21.03
C GLU A 131 -4.86 -1.80 20.91
N ALA A 132 -4.15 -1.97 19.79
CA ALA A 132 -3.21 -3.07 19.60
C ALA A 132 -2.01 -2.97 20.56
N LYS A 133 -1.43 -1.76 20.71
CA LYS A 133 -0.34 -1.49 21.67
C LYS A 133 -0.79 -1.65 23.12
N GLU A 134 -2.01 -1.25 23.47
CA GLU A 134 -2.56 -1.48 24.81
C GLU A 134 -2.72 -2.98 25.09
N LYS A 135 -3.22 -3.77 24.13
CA LYS A 135 -3.34 -5.22 24.28
C LYS A 135 -1.97 -5.90 24.44
N GLU A 136 -0.98 -5.54 23.63
CA GLU A 136 0.40 -6.04 23.78
C GLU A 136 1.03 -5.67 25.12
N SER A 137 0.74 -4.47 25.64
CA SER A 137 1.23 -4.00 26.94
C SER A 137 0.60 -4.77 28.11
N ARG A 138 -0.68 -5.13 28.03
CA ARG A 138 -1.38 -5.94 29.05
C ARG A 138 -0.87 -7.39 29.06
N VAL A 139 -0.71 -8.00 27.89
CA VAL A 139 -0.12 -9.35 27.77
C VAL A 139 1.32 -9.38 28.31
N SER A 140 2.10 -8.31 28.09
CA SER A 140 3.46 -8.19 28.64
C SER A 140 3.51 -7.94 30.15
N GLN A 141 2.45 -7.39 30.76
CA GLN A 141 2.34 -7.20 32.21
C GLN A 141 1.89 -8.50 32.91
N GLU A 142 0.94 -9.22 32.33
CA GLU A 142 0.46 -10.51 32.86
C GLU A 142 1.58 -11.57 32.84
N ALA A 143 2.38 -11.64 31.77
CA ALA A 143 3.55 -12.51 31.70
C ALA A 143 4.62 -12.18 32.76
N LYS A 144 4.76 -10.90 33.15
CA LYS A 144 5.68 -10.47 34.21
C LYS A 144 5.17 -10.79 35.61
N SER A 145 3.85 -10.78 35.84
CA SER A 145 3.26 -11.21 37.12
C SER A 145 3.41 -12.72 37.35
N GLU A 146 3.28 -13.54 36.32
CA GLU A 146 3.46 -15.00 36.43
C GLU A 146 4.92 -15.40 36.73
N ILE A 147 5.90 -14.68 36.17
CA ILE A 147 7.32 -14.91 36.47
C ILE A 147 7.67 -14.51 37.92
N LYS A 148 6.96 -13.53 38.50
CA LYS A 148 7.20 -13.08 39.88
C LYS A 148 6.59 -14.02 40.93
N GLY A 149 5.46 -14.67 40.62
CA GLY A 149 4.85 -15.70 41.47
C GLY A 149 5.73 -16.94 41.63
N ARG A 150 6.42 -17.36 40.56
CA ARG A 150 7.29 -18.54 40.56
C ARG A 150 8.62 -18.38 41.34
N LYS A 151 9.00 -17.15 41.70
CA LYS A 151 10.19 -16.88 42.53
C LYS A 151 9.87 -16.93 44.04
N ALA A 152 8.62 -16.77 44.46
CA ALA A 152 8.25 -16.83 45.87
C ALA A 152 8.22 -18.27 46.42
N ASP A 153 7.92 -19.26 45.57
CA ASP A 153 7.87 -20.68 45.97
C ASP A 153 9.25 -21.35 46.10
N ASN A 154 10.33 -20.73 45.61
CA ASN A 154 11.67 -21.34 45.62
C ASN A 154 12.56 -20.96 46.83
N ASP A 155 12.13 -20.03 47.69
CA ASP A 155 12.91 -19.62 48.87
C ASP A 155 12.52 -20.38 50.17
N GLU A 156 11.43 -21.16 50.17
CA GLU A 156 11.04 -21.97 51.35
C GLU A 156 11.68 -23.37 51.41
N ASP A 157 12.24 -23.89 50.31
CA ASP A 157 12.71 -25.28 50.22
C ASP A 157 14.23 -25.49 50.46
N ILE A 158 14.99 -24.44 50.78
CA ILE A 158 16.45 -24.56 50.98
C ILE A 158 16.85 -24.88 52.45
N ASN A 159 15.93 -24.81 53.42
CA ASN A 159 16.30 -24.91 54.84
C ASN A 159 15.85 -26.20 55.57
N LYS A 160 15.80 -27.35 54.86
CA LYS A 160 15.66 -28.67 55.49
C LYS A 160 16.52 -29.73 54.78
N LYS A 161 17.83 -29.69 55.00
CA LYS A 161 18.71 -30.86 54.84
C LYS A 161 20.06 -30.64 55.53
N VAL A 162 20.03 -30.61 56.86
CA VAL A 162 21.16 -31.01 57.70
C VAL A 162 20.53 -31.79 58.84
N ASP A 163 20.73 -33.10 58.84
CA ASP A 163 20.94 -33.98 60.00
C ASP A 163 20.66 -35.44 59.58
N ASP A 164 21.64 -36.28 59.90
CA ASP A 164 21.78 -37.75 59.77
C ASP A 164 22.23 -38.36 58.42
#